data_AF-A0A0Q9MIG3-F1
#
_entry.id   AF-A0A0Q9MIG3-F1
#
_cell.length_a   1.000
_cell.length_b   1.000
_cell.length_c   1.000
_cell.angle_alpha   90.00
_cell.angle_beta   90.00
_cell.angle_gamma   90.00
#
_symmetry.space_group_name_H-M   'P 1'
#
loop_
_entity.id
_entity.type
_entity.pdbx_description
1 polymer ?
#
loop_
_entity_poly.entity_id
_entity_poly.type
_entity_poly.pdbx_seq_one_letter_code
_entity_poly.pdbx_strand_id
1 'polypeptide(L)'
;MWCRPAWRKIANHGQHSGNRRAPTWVEDRGGSGTPLLLLHGGLSNSDELLNSIGRGLSKSYRVVAFDRRGHGYTADTDADFHYAGMAAETIGVLEKVVDGAAHLVGWSDGGVIALLVALQRPDLVRKLVVIGTNFHSTAWSPWRWIPIRRWRRNWARHTSNAPLTGRGI
;
A
#
# COMPACT_ATOMS: atom_id res chain seq x y z
N MET A 1 -10.14 22.09 11.77
CA MET A 1 -9.99 20.93 12.68
C MET A 1 -10.74 19.76 12.07
N TRP A 2 -10.06 18.85 11.37
CA TRP A 2 -10.72 17.70 10.73
C TRP A 2 -10.75 16.54 11.72
N CYS A 3 -11.95 16.09 12.07
CA CYS A 3 -12.17 14.91 12.91
C CYS A 3 -11.54 13.70 12.21
N ARG A 4 -10.67 12.95 12.89
CA ARG A 4 -10.11 11.69 12.36
C ARG A 4 -11.28 10.71 12.17
N PRO A 5 -11.47 10.11 10.97
CA PRO A 5 -12.48 9.08 10.79
C PRO A 5 -12.24 7.93 11.77
N ALA A 6 -13.32 7.35 12.29
CA ALA A 6 -13.26 6.21 13.18
C ALA A 6 -12.62 5.01 12.43
N TRP A 7 -11.47 4.55 12.91
CA TRP A 7 -10.83 3.33 12.44
C TRP A 7 -11.69 2.12 12.81
N ARG A 8 -11.68 1.08 11.98
CA ARG A 8 -12.28 -0.23 12.31
C ARG A 8 -11.18 -1.26 12.46
N LYS A 9 -11.04 -1.83 13.66
CA LYS A 9 -10.30 -3.07 13.87
C LYS A 9 -11.08 -4.19 13.21
N ILE A 10 -10.50 -4.85 12.21
CA ILE A 10 -11.12 -6.03 11.63
C ILE A 10 -10.35 -7.25 12.17
N ALA A 11 -11.00 -7.97 13.07
CA ALA A 11 -10.54 -9.29 13.49
C ALA A 11 -10.82 -10.28 12.35
N ASN A 12 -9.78 -10.93 11.83
CA ASN A 12 -9.96 -12.00 10.86
C ASN A 12 -10.38 -13.28 11.60
N HIS A 13 -11.66 -13.66 11.52
CA HIS A 13 -12.11 -15.01 11.86
C HIS A 13 -11.90 -15.94 10.66
N GLY A 14 -10.94 -16.85 10.80
CA GLY A 14 -10.63 -17.92 9.87
C GLY A 14 -9.66 -18.87 10.54
N GLN A 15 -10.17 -19.95 11.13
CA GLN A 15 -9.36 -20.99 11.77
C GLN A 15 -8.65 -21.81 10.70
N HIS A 16 -7.33 -21.72 10.62
CA HIS A 16 -6.46 -22.82 10.19
C HIS A 16 -5.37 -22.97 11.26
N SER A 17 -5.13 -24.21 11.67
CA SER A 17 -4.34 -24.62 12.82
C SER A 17 -2.96 -23.94 12.90
N GLY A 18 -2.69 -23.25 14.01
CA GLY A 18 -1.33 -23.06 14.52
C GLY A 18 -0.69 -21.67 14.46
N ASN A 19 -1.31 -20.63 13.88
CA ASN A 19 -0.70 -19.30 13.87
C ASN A 19 -1.73 -18.19 14.19
N ARG A 20 -1.54 -17.45 15.30
CA ARG A 20 -2.41 -16.33 15.67
C ARG A 20 -2.17 -15.18 14.67
N ARG A 21 -2.99 -15.08 13.62
CA ARG A 21 -2.91 -13.96 12.67
C ARG A 21 -3.19 -12.64 13.40
N ALA A 22 -2.27 -11.69 13.27
CA ALA A 22 -2.43 -10.35 13.83
C ALA A 22 -3.58 -9.59 13.14
N PRO A 23 -4.27 -8.66 13.85
CA PRO A 23 -5.27 -7.79 13.23
C PRO A 23 -4.64 -6.93 12.13
N THR A 24 -5.33 -6.81 10.99
CA THR A 24 -4.93 -5.92 9.89
C THR A 24 -5.52 -4.52 10.12
N TRP A 25 -4.68 -3.49 10.04
CA TRP A 25 -5.11 -2.10 10.07
C TRP A 25 -5.75 -1.70 8.75
N VAL A 26 -6.93 -1.07 8.82
CA VAL A 26 -7.67 -0.56 7.66
C VAL A 26 -8.23 0.82 7.96
N GLU A 27 -8.04 1.75 7.03
CA GLU A 27 -8.74 3.04 6.99
C GLU A 27 -9.75 3.02 5.85
N ASP A 28 -11.03 3.19 6.18
CA ASP A 28 -12.11 3.42 5.23
C ASP A 28 -12.65 4.83 5.45
N ARG A 29 -12.49 5.69 4.44
CA ARG A 29 -12.94 7.09 4.50
C ARG A 29 -14.44 7.25 4.26
N GLY A 30 -15.15 6.15 4.01
CA GLY A 30 -16.58 6.14 3.74
C GLY A 30 -16.93 6.79 2.40
N GLY A 31 -18.19 7.19 2.26
CA GLY A 31 -18.76 7.70 1.01
C GLY A 31 -19.53 6.64 0.24
N SER A 32 -20.40 7.09 -0.66
CA SER A 32 -21.29 6.25 -1.49
C SER A 32 -20.74 6.00 -2.91
N GLY A 33 -19.55 6.53 -3.21
CA GLY A 33 -18.90 6.35 -4.51
C GLY A 33 -18.43 4.91 -4.73
N THR A 34 -17.99 4.61 -5.96
CA THR A 34 -17.41 3.29 -6.29
C THR A 34 -16.23 3.00 -5.36
N PRO A 35 -16.10 1.79 -4.78
CA PRO A 35 -14.98 1.47 -3.91
C PRO A 35 -13.63 1.56 -4.62
N LEU A 36 -12.66 2.15 -3.94
CA LEU A 36 -11.29 2.30 -4.42
C LEU A 36 -10.32 1.90 -3.31
N LEU A 37 -9.52 0.86 -3.57
CA LEU A 37 -8.52 0.34 -2.63
C LEU A 37 -7.12 0.86 -3.00
N LEU A 38 -6.47 1.52 -2.05
CA LEU A 38 -5.10 2.02 -2.16
C LEU A 38 -4.11 1.00 -1.60
N LEU A 39 -3.09 0.65 -2.38
CA LEU A 39 -2.07 -0.34 -2.03
C LEU A 39 -0.69 0.33 -1.97
N HIS A 40 -0.16 0.49 -0.75
CA HIS A 40 1.11 1.18 -0.50
C HIS A 40 2.32 0.41 -1.07
N GLY A 41 3.46 1.12 -1.21
CA GLY A 41 4.73 0.53 -1.62
C GLY A 41 5.45 -0.21 -0.50
N GLY A 42 6.48 -0.99 -0.84
CA GLY A 42 7.34 -1.66 0.13
C GLY A 42 8.05 -0.66 1.04
N LEU A 43 8.27 -1.03 2.30
CA LEU A 43 8.88 -0.16 3.33
C LEU A 43 8.09 1.14 3.61
N SER A 44 6.80 1.17 3.27
CA SER A 44 5.87 2.30 3.47
C SER A 44 4.59 1.80 4.16
N ASN A 45 3.54 2.62 4.25
CA ASN A 45 2.23 2.27 4.82
C ASN A 45 1.09 3.02 4.09
N SER A 46 -0.15 2.81 4.52
CA SER A 46 -1.35 3.37 3.90
C SER A 46 -1.36 4.90 3.87
N ASP A 47 -0.72 5.57 4.83
CA ASP A 47 -0.73 7.03 4.94
C ASP A 47 -0.15 7.71 3.71
N GLU A 48 0.83 7.10 3.05
CA GLU A 48 1.51 7.69 1.89
C GLU A 48 0.52 7.97 0.75
N LEU A 49 -0.30 7.00 0.38
CA LEU A 49 -1.32 7.16 -0.66
C LEU A 49 -2.55 7.91 -0.15
N LEU A 50 -2.94 7.70 1.10
CA LEU A 50 -4.08 8.37 1.73
C LEU A 50 -3.89 9.90 1.82
N ASN A 51 -2.66 10.34 2.11
CA ASN A 51 -2.31 11.75 2.24
C ASN A 51 -2.00 12.42 0.89
N SER A 52 -1.37 11.70 -0.05
CA SER A 52 -1.03 12.25 -1.36
C SER A 52 -2.24 12.36 -2.30
N ILE A 53 -2.89 11.24 -2.62
CA ILE A 53 -3.98 11.18 -3.62
C ILE A 53 -5.34 10.88 -2.99
N GLY A 54 -5.37 10.22 -1.83
CA GLY A 54 -6.60 9.75 -1.20
C GLY A 54 -7.59 10.86 -0.88
N ARG A 55 -7.13 12.04 -0.47
CA ARG A 55 -8.01 13.21 -0.21
C ARG A 55 -8.76 13.68 -1.46
N GLY A 56 -8.07 13.72 -2.61
CA GLY A 56 -8.68 14.11 -3.87
C GLY A 56 -9.69 13.06 -4.35
N LEU A 57 -9.31 11.78 -4.27
CA LEU A 57 -10.15 10.66 -4.70
C LEU A 57 -11.40 10.47 -3.84
N SER A 58 -11.33 10.80 -2.54
CA SER A 58 -12.48 10.68 -1.61
C SER A 58 -13.66 11.60 -2.00
N LYS A 59 -13.47 12.55 -2.92
CA LYS A 59 -14.56 13.37 -3.46
C LYS A 59 -15.51 12.60 -4.40
N SER A 60 -15.07 11.47 -4.94
CA SER A 60 -15.81 10.70 -5.95
C SER A 60 -15.87 9.19 -5.68
N TYR A 61 -14.98 8.67 -4.85
CA TYR A 61 -14.86 7.25 -4.54
C TYR A 61 -14.96 6.99 -3.04
N ARG A 62 -15.45 5.81 -2.65
CA ARG A 62 -15.25 5.30 -1.29
C ARG A 62 -13.81 4.80 -1.18
N VAL A 63 -12.94 5.60 -0.58
CA VAL A 63 -11.50 5.30 -0.49
C VAL A 63 -11.22 4.43 0.73
N VAL A 64 -10.65 3.26 0.47
CA VAL A 64 -10.17 2.31 1.48
C VAL A 64 -8.67 2.12 1.29
N ALA A 65 -7.94 1.98 2.40
CA ALA A 65 -6.53 1.62 2.39
C ALA A 65 -6.24 0.72 3.60
N PHE A 66 -5.26 -0.17 3.49
CA PHE A 66 -4.85 -1.01 4.60
C PHE A 66 -3.34 -1.13 4.66
N ASP A 67 -2.83 -1.42 5.85
CA ASP A 67 -1.43 -1.74 6.05
C ASP A 67 -1.22 -3.24 5.92
N ARG A 68 -0.37 -3.63 4.97
CA ARG A 68 0.07 -5.02 4.84
C ARG A 68 0.83 -5.45 6.09
N ARG A 69 0.90 -6.75 6.33
CA ARG A 69 1.65 -7.32 7.45
C ARG A 69 3.06 -6.74 7.54
N GLY A 70 3.52 -6.45 8.76
CA GLY A 70 4.86 -5.90 9.01
C GLY A 70 5.06 -4.46 8.52
N HIS A 71 3.98 -3.75 8.19
CA HIS A 71 4.04 -2.36 7.74
C HIS A 71 3.09 -1.49 8.57
N GLY A 72 3.47 -0.22 8.76
CA GLY A 72 2.65 0.79 9.42
C GLY A 72 2.10 0.33 10.77
N TYR A 73 0.78 0.24 10.86
CA TYR A 73 0.03 -0.11 12.04
C TYR A 73 -0.36 -1.60 12.12
N THR A 74 -0.06 -2.39 11.09
CA THR A 74 -0.27 -3.85 11.10
C THR A 74 1.00 -4.54 11.59
N ALA A 75 0.91 -5.25 12.71
CA ALA A 75 2.02 -5.99 13.29
C ALA A 75 2.60 -7.03 12.31
N ASP A 76 3.88 -7.35 12.50
CA ASP A 76 4.51 -8.47 11.80
C ASP A 76 4.10 -9.82 12.43
N THR A 77 4.40 -10.90 11.72
CA THR A 77 4.24 -12.29 12.19
C THR A 77 5.43 -13.13 11.75
N ASP A 78 5.59 -14.32 12.31
CA ASP A 78 6.66 -15.25 11.93
C ASP A 78 6.54 -15.84 10.51
N ALA A 79 5.51 -15.50 9.75
CA ALA A 79 5.36 -15.95 8.37
C ALA A 79 6.28 -15.19 7.40
N ASP A 80 6.86 -15.91 6.45
CA ASP A 80 7.71 -15.31 5.41
C ASP A 80 6.95 -14.36 4.48
N PHE A 81 7.64 -13.34 3.98
CA PHE A 81 7.09 -12.39 3.01
C PHE A 81 7.11 -12.97 1.59
N HIS A 82 5.92 -13.27 1.07
CA HIS A 82 5.71 -13.76 -0.29
C HIS A 82 4.61 -12.94 -0.98
N TYR A 83 4.83 -12.57 -2.25
CA TYR A 83 3.83 -11.82 -3.02
C TYR A 83 2.49 -12.56 -3.15
N ALA A 84 2.51 -13.89 -3.23
CA ALA A 84 1.28 -14.70 -3.22
C ALA A 84 0.49 -14.53 -1.91
N GLY A 85 1.18 -14.53 -0.77
CA GLY A 85 0.55 -14.29 0.53
C GLY A 85 -0.01 -12.88 0.66
N MET A 86 0.75 -11.87 0.23
CA MET A 86 0.29 -10.47 0.25
C MET A 86 -0.90 -10.23 -0.69
N ALA A 87 -0.96 -10.92 -1.84
CA ALA A 87 -2.11 -10.90 -2.73
C ALA A 87 -3.34 -11.56 -2.09
N ALA A 88 -3.17 -12.71 -1.42
CA ALA A 88 -4.25 -13.36 -0.68
C ALA A 88 -4.79 -12.51 0.48
N GLU A 89 -3.91 -11.81 1.20
CA GLU A 89 -4.30 -10.82 2.22
C GLU A 89 -5.14 -9.69 1.62
N THR A 90 -4.73 -9.19 0.45
CA THR A 90 -5.45 -8.12 -0.27
C THR A 90 -6.82 -8.59 -0.76
N ILE A 91 -6.93 -9.82 -1.27
CA ILE A 91 -8.21 -10.45 -1.63
C ILE A 91 -9.10 -10.54 -0.39
N GLY A 92 -8.56 -10.95 0.76
CA GLY A 92 -9.32 -10.98 2.01
C GLY A 92 -9.84 -9.59 2.43
N VAL A 93 -9.09 -8.51 2.17
CA VAL A 93 -9.56 -7.13 2.42
C VAL A 93 -10.69 -6.76 1.46
N LEU A 94 -10.58 -7.13 0.18
CA LEU A 94 -11.64 -6.89 -0.81
C LEU A 94 -12.94 -7.62 -0.45
N GLU A 95 -12.84 -8.89 -0.05
CA GLU A 95 -14.01 -9.71 0.29
C GLU A 95 -14.67 -9.28 1.60
N LYS A 96 -13.88 -8.92 2.63
CA LYS A 96 -14.43 -8.72 3.99
C LYS A 96 -14.67 -7.27 4.36
N VAL A 97 -13.97 -6.33 3.72
CA VAL A 97 -13.96 -4.92 4.15
C VAL A 97 -14.56 -4.02 3.08
N VAL A 98 -14.09 -4.20 1.85
CA VAL A 98 -14.69 -3.52 0.70
C VAL A 98 -16.08 -4.11 0.43
N ASP A 99 -16.23 -5.42 0.64
CA ASP A 99 -17.45 -6.21 0.40
C ASP A 99 -17.81 -6.28 -1.09
N GLY A 100 -16.79 -6.57 -1.92
CA GLY A 100 -16.95 -6.77 -3.35
C GLY A 100 -15.86 -6.14 -4.20
N ALA A 101 -16.14 -5.98 -5.50
CA ALA A 101 -15.18 -5.50 -6.48
C ALA A 101 -14.87 -4.00 -6.35
N ALA A 102 -13.58 -3.63 -6.45
CA ALA A 102 -13.09 -2.25 -6.34
C ALA A 102 -12.21 -1.82 -7.51
N HIS A 103 -12.00 -0.51 -7.64
CA HIS A 103 -10.83 0.02 -8.34
C HIS A 103 -9.58 -0.16 -7.46
N LEU A 104 -8.47 -0.57 -8.06
CA LEU A 104 -7.20 -0.72 -7.35
C LEU A 104 -6.21 0.34 -7.83
N VAL A 105 -5.55 1.01 -6.88
CA VAL A 105 -4.40 1.88 -7.16
C VAL A 105 -3.22 1.39 -6.34
N GLY A 106 -2.19 0.87 -7.01
CA GLY A 106 -1.00 0.33 -6.36
C GLY A 106 0.27 1.08 -6.74
N TRP A 107 1.09 1.40 -5.74
CA TRP A 107 2.39 2.05 -5.95
C TRP A 107 3.53 1.08 -5.61
N SER A 108 4.54 1.00 -6.47
CA SER A 108 5.73 0.14 -6.28
C SER A 108 5.30 -1.33 -6.07
N ASP A 109 5.66 -1.95 -4.93
CA ASP A 109 5.20 -3.28 -4.52
C ASP A 109 3.67 -3.41 -4.50
N GLY A 110 2.96 -2.36 -4.09
CA GLY A 110 1.50 -2.35 -4.07
C GLY A 110 0.90 -2.57 -5.46
N GLY A 111 1.56 -2.09 -6.51
CA GLY A 111 1.15 -2.37 -7.88
C GLY A 111 1.46 -3.79 -8.34
N VAL A 112 2.56 -4.40 -7.87
CA VAL A 112 2.86 -5.83 -8.17
C VAL A 112 1.75 -6.69 -7.57
N ILE A 113 1.38 -6.41 -6.33
CA ILE A 113 0.29 -7.11 -5.64
C ILE A 113 -1.04 -6.87 -6.36
N ALA A 114 -1.34 -5.65 -6.78
CA ALA A 114 -2.56 -5.34 -7.52
C ALA A 114 -2.67 -6.13 -8.83
N LEU A 115 -1.57 -6.30 -9.56
CA LEU A 115 -1.51 -7.14 -10.77
C LEU A 115 -1.78 -8.61 -10.43
N LEU A 116 -1.18 -9.14 -9.36
CA LEU A 116 -1.41 -10.52 -8.93
C LEU A 116 -2.87 -10.76 -8.51
N VAL A 117 -3.49 -9.80 -7.82
CA VAL A 117 -4.92 -9.86 -7.48
C VAL A 117 -5.76 -9.89 -8.75
N ALA A 118 -5.49 -9.02 -9.72
CA ALA A 118 -6.22 -9.00 -10.99
C ALA A 118 -6.09 -10.31 -11.78
N LEU A 119 -4.93 -10.97 -11.72
CA LEU A 119 -4.72 -12.28 -12.34
C LEU A 119 -5.45 -13.42 -11.61
N GLN A 120 -5.50 -13.39 -10.28
CA GLN A 120 -6.09 -14.46 -9.47
C GLN A 120 -7.62 -14.32 -9.31
N ARG A 121 -8.11 -13.09 -9.19
CA ARG A 121 -9.51 -12.73 -8.90
C ARG A 121 -9.94 -11.52 -9.74
N PRO A 122 -10.00 -11.67 -11.07
CA PRO A 122 -10.43 -10.58 -11.95
C PRO A 122 -11.86 -10.10 -11.64
N ASP A 123 -12.70 -10.95 -11.05
CA ASP A 123 -14.04 -10.63 -10.58
C ASP A 123 -14.07 -9.56 -9.47
N LEU A 124 -12.98 -9.40 -8.72
CA LEU A 124 -12.85 -8.39 -7.66
C LEU A 124 -12.21 -7.07 -8.14
N VAL A 125 -11.78 -6.97 -9.40
CA VAL A 125 -11.04 -5.81 -9.91
C VAL A 125 -11.81 -5.11 -11.02
N ARG A 126 -12.35 -3.92 -10.72
CA ARG A 126 -13.10 -3.10 -11.69
C ARG A 126 -12.19 -2.34 -12.66
N LYS A 127 -11.14 -1.71 -12.12
CA LYS A 127 -10.10 -0.97 -12.86
C LYS A 127 -8.80 -1.06 -12.07
N LEU A 128 -7.67 -1.01 -12.77
CA LEU A 128 -6.36 -1.14 -12.17
C LEU A 128 -5.46 0.02 -12.61
N VAL A 129 -4.84 0.68 -11.63
CA VAL A 129 -3.80 1.71 -11.83
C VAL A 129 -2.55 1.26 -11.07
N VAL A 130 -1.41 1.20 -11.76
CA VAL A 130 -0.12 0.84 -11.16
C VAL A 130 0.90 1.95 -11.40
N ILE A 131 1.67 2.31 -10.36
CA ILE A 131 2.56 3.46 -10.36
C ILE A 131 3.97 3.00 -9.94
N GLY A 132 4.96 3.16 -10.81
CA GLY A 132 6.36 2.82 -10.49
C GLY A 132 6.59 1.34 -10.19
N THR A 133 5.78 0.46 -10.79
CA THR A 133 5.70 -0.98 -10.53
C THR A 133 6.42 -1.79 -11.61
N ASN A 134 7.08 -2.87 -11.23
CA ASN A 134 7.59 -3.87 -12.18
C ASN A 134 6.41 -4.73 -12.67
N PHE A 135 6.15 -4.73 -13.98
CA PHE A 135 5.10 -5.56 -14.58
C PHE A 135 5.65 -6.81 -15.29
N HIS A 136 6.97 -6.92 -15.41
CA HIS A 136 7.65 -8.06 -16.01
C HIS A 136 8.82 -8.50 -15.13
N SER A 137 8.97 -9.81 -14.91
CA SER A 137 9.99 -10.37 -14.01
C SER A 137 11.42 -10.04 -14.44
N THR A 138 11.66 -9.87 -15.74
CA THR A 138 12.96 -9.49 -16.30
C THR A 138 13.19 -7.98 -16.38
N ALA A 139 12.21 -7.15 -16.00
CA ALA A 139 12.36 -5.69 -15.97
C ALA A 139 13.31 -5.20 -14.84
N TRP A 140 13.84 -6.13 -14.04
CA TRP A 140 14.95 -5.85 -13.14
C TRP A 140 16.22 -5.61 -13.94
N SER A 141 16.64 -4.34 -14.04
CA SER A 141 17.93 -4.03 -14.64
C SER A 141 19.05 -4.69 -13.81
N PRO A 142 19.90 -5.54 -14.41
CA PRO A 142 21.00 -6.20 -13.70
C PRO A 142 21.99 -5.19 -13.06
N TRP A 143 21.94 -3.93 -13.48
CA TRP A 143 22.76 -2.83 -12.97
C TRP A 143 22.27 -2.22 -11.64
N ARG A 144 21.13 -2.66 -11.10
CA ARG A 144 20.49 -2.03 -9.93
C ARG A 144 20.76 -2.72 -8.59
N TRP A 145 21.73 -3.64 -8.54
CA TRP A 145 22.50 -3.89 -7.31
C TRP A 145 23.41 -2.68 -7.05
N ILE A 146 22.82 -1.58 -6.60
CA ILE A 146 23.55 -0.50 -5.96
C ILE A 146 23.62 -0.90 -4.48
N PRO A 147 24.77 -1.36 -3.95
CA PRO A 147 24.90 -1.60 -2.52
C PRO A 147 24.46 -0.33 -1.78
N ILE A 148 23.69 -0.46 -0.70
CA ILE A 148 23.17 0.65 0.13
C ILE A 148 24.23 1.73 0.43
N ARG A 149 25.52 1.35 0.47
CA ARG A 149 26.69 2.23 0.60
C ARG A 149 26.83 3.31 -0.50
N ARG A 150 26.35 3.07 -1.73
CA ARG A 150 26.46 4.02 -2.85
C ARG A 150 25.27 5.00 -2.91
N TRP A 151 24.13 4.65 -2.30
CA TRP A 151 22.97 5.54 -2.16
C TRP A 151 23.29 6.77 -1.27
N ARG A 152 23.97 6.55 -0.13
CA ARG A 152 24.44 7.65 0.77
C ARG A 152 25.36 8.66 0.08
N ARG A 153 26.18 8.22 -0.88
CA ARG A 153 27.14 9.10 -1.59
C ARG A 153 26.48 9.99 -2.65
N ASN A 154 25.42 9.52 -3.30
CA ASN A 154 24.68 10.32 -4.28
C ASN A 154 23.67 11.25 -3.62
N TRP A 155 23.06 10.85 -2.49
CA TRP A 155 22.20 11.74 -1.70
C TRP A 155 22.94 13.00 -1.23
N ALA A 156 24.16 12.85 -0.70
CA ALA A 156 25.00 13.97 -0.27
C ALA A 156 25.39 14.94 -1.41
N ARG A 157 25.38 14.49 -2.67
CA ARG A 157 25.68 15.32 -3.84
C ARG A 157 24.46 16.09 -4.38
N HIS A 158 23.24 15.72 -3.98
CA HIS A 158 22.02 16.39 -4.42
C HIS A 158 21.39 17.29 -3.36
N THR A 159 21.89 17.25 -2.12
CA THR A 159 21.48 18.17 -1.03
C THR A 159 22.44 19.34 -0.82
N SER A 160 23.51 19.49 -1.62
CA SER A 160 24.52 20.54 -1.41
C SER A 160 24.30 21.84 -2.20
N ASN A 161 23.14 22.04 -2.85
CA ASN A 161 22.79 23.33 -3.46
C ASN A 161 21.48 23.86 -2.90
N ALA A 162 21.54 24.36 -1.67
CA ALA A 162 20.64 25.40 -1.19
C ALA A 162 21.50 26.50 -0.56
N PRO A 163 21.55 27.72 -1.12
CA PRO A 163 22.22 28.82 -0.45
C PRO A 163 21.42 29.18 0.81
N LEU A 164 22.05 29.07 1.97
CA LEU A 164 21.56 29.65 3.21
C LEU A 164 21.71 31.18 3.11
N THR A 165 20.67 31.87 2.64
CA THR A 165 20.53 33.30 2.89
C THR A 165 19.42 33.51 3.91
N GLY A 166 19.82 33.57 5.19
CA GLY A 166 19.01 34.14 6.26
C GLY A 166 19.84 35.21 6.97
N ARG A 167 19.49 36.49 6.76
CA ARG A 167 19.92 37.64 7.57
C ARG A 167 18.83 37.94 8.61
N GLY A 168 19.25 38.16 9.86
CA GLY A 168 18.55 38.91 10.93
C GLY A 168 17.29 38.23 11.48
N ILE A 169 17.02 38.17 12.79
CA ILE A 169 17.51 38.88 13.99
C ILE A 169 17.66 37.84 15.09
#